data_AF-A0A5C7KWG7-F1
#
_entry.id   AF-A0A5C7KWG7-F1
#
_cell.length_a   1.000
_cell.length_b   1.000
_cell.length_c   1.000
_cell.angle_alpha   90.00
_cell.angle_beta   90.00
_cell.angle_gamma   90.00
#
_symmetry.space_group_name_H-M   'P 1'
#
loop_
_entity.id
_entity.type
_entity.pdbx_description
1 polymer ?
#
loop_
_entity_poly.entity_id
_entity_poly.type
_entity_poly.pdbx_seq_one_letter_code
_entity_poly.pdbx_strand_id
1 'polypeptide(L)'
;MLQPFFEFYQKLKILDDHFLYVRGLPFFGTWWSYLAALSILSGDTKELNDVTEYVSSNCHDYDFEYLKAELTAYREDQPQILLPFVEKRLEGVRPDFPNGYSFMKRAVIKGRIATSQEEANLLLDNVSLKENDPPWLADIRTLAKAEIAHRFSNIEVEGRRIDEFMAKQTMLLEPDIALNFHLLRYQETLKPRFQTK
;
A
#
# COMPACT_ATOMS: atom_id res chain seq x y z
N MET A 1 2.06 11.29 -17.95
CA MET A 1 3.42 11.32 -17.36
C MET A 1 4.00 9.92 -17.15
N LEU A 2 3.17 8.89 -16.90
CA LEU A 2 3.65 7.50 -16.65
C LEU A 2 3.95 6.69 -17.93
N GLN A 3 3.26 6.97 -19.02
CA GLN A 3 3.33 6.24 -20.29
C GLN A 3 4.74 6.09 -20.91
N PRO A 4 5.65 7.10 -20.87
CA PRO A 4 6.98 6.94 -21.44
C PRO A 4 7.81 5.83 -20.78
N PHE A 5 7.62 5.58 -19.48
CA PHE A 5 8.34 4.51 -18.78
C PHE A 5 7.86 3.12 -19.19
N PHE A 6 6.56 2.97 -19.48
CA PHE A 6 6.01 1.70 -19.93
C PHE A 6 6.64 1.27 -21.26
N GLU A 7 6.88 2.19 -22.19
CA GLU A 7 7.57 1.88 -23.45
C GLU A 7 8.97 1.28 -23.23
N PHE A 8 9.69 1.70 -22.19
CA PHE A 8 10.97 1.10 -21.83
C PHE A 8 10.79 -0.31 -21.29
N TYR A 9 9.81 -0.54 -20.41
CA TYR A 9 9.50 -1.88 -19.91
C TYR A 9 9.09 -2.83 -21.04
N GLN A 10 8.31 -2.36 -22.02
CA GLN A 10 7.92 -3.14 -23.20
C GLN A 10 9.12 -3.55 -24.07
N LYS A 11 10.12 -2.66 -24.21
CA LYS A 11 11.35 -2.94 -24.97
C LYS A 11 12.27 -3.91 -24.22
N LEU A 12 12.41 -3.73 -22.91
CA LEU A 12 13.34 -4.50 -22.08
C LEU A 12 12.81 -5.88 -21.71
N LYS A 13 11.51 -5.99 -21.41
CA LYS A 13 10.84 -7.20 -20.91
C LYS A 13 11.49 -7.80 -19.65
N ILE A 14 12.14 -6.93 -18.87
CA ILE A 14 12.82 -7.20 -17.61
C ILE A 14 12.31 -6.16 -16.63
N LEU A 15 11.74 -6.62 -15.51
CA LEU A 15 11.14 -5.85 -14.44
C LEU A 15 11.91 -5.95 -13.11
N ASP A 16 13.03 -6.67 -13.08
CA ASP A 16 13.93 -6.73 -11.92
C ASP A 16 14.40 -5.33 -11.51
N ASP A 17 14.15 -4.96 -10.26
CA ASP A 17 14.39 -3.60 -9.77
C ASP A 17 15.88 -3.23 -9.77
N HIS A 18 16.80 -4.18 -9.58
CA HIS A 18 18.24 -3.90 -9.66
C HIS A 18 18.66 -3.59 -11.09
N PHE A 19 18.15 -4.35 -12.06
CA PHE A 19 18.37 -4.12 -13.48
C PHE A 19 17.82 -2.76 -13.95
N LEU A 20 16.64 -2.38 -13.44
CA LEU A 20 16.02 -1.08 -13.71
C LEU A 20 16.82 0.06 -13.06
N TYR A 21 17.25 -0.10 -11.81
CA TYR A 21 18.08 0.86 -11.07
C TYR A 21 19.35 1.23 -11.84
N VAL A 22 20.09 0.23 -12.31
CA VAL A 22 21.36 0.43 -13.03
C VAL A 22 21.17 1.20 -14.35
N ARG A 23 19.95 1.19 -14.91
CA ARG A 23 19.60 1.95 -16.13
C ARG A 23 18.95 3.30 -15.85
N GLY A 24 18.82 3.70 -14.58
CA GLY A 24 18.13 4.93 -14.21
C GLY A 24 16.62 4.89 -14.48
N LEU A 25 16.03 3.70 -14.52
CA LEU A 25 14.58 3.52 -14.67
C LEU A 25 13.92 3.39 -13.30
N PRO A 26 12.67 3.87 -13.14
CA PRO A 26 11.92 3.66 -11.91
C PRO A 26 11.64 2.18 -11.71
N PHE A 27 11.58 1.76 -10.44
CA PHE A 27 11.20 0.41 -10.05
C PHE A 27 9.80 0.11 -10.55
N PHE A 28 9.62 -1.09 -11.10
CA PHE A 28 8.36 -1.43 -11.76
C PHE A 28 7.21 -1.41 -10.75
N GLY A 29 7.42 -1.99 -9.56
CA GLY A 29 6.42 -2.02 -8.50
C GLY A 29 5.95 -0.63 -8.09
N THR A 30 6.88 0.30 -7.83
CA THR A 30 6.56 1.68 -7.50
C THR A 30 5.80 2.36 -8.63
N TRP A 31 6.31 2.30 -9.86
CA TRP A 31 5.65 2.91 -11.02
C TRP A 31 4.22 2.35 -11.21
N TRP A 32 4.05 1.04 -11.07
CA TRP A 32 2.76 0.38 -11.18
C TRP A 32 1.81 0.82 -10.05
N SER A 33 2.30 0.97 -8.81
CA SER A 33 1.49 1.49 -7.70
C SER A 33 1.01 2.93 -7.95
N TYR A 34 1.83 3.79 -8.56
CA TYR A 34 1.38 5.14 -8.95
C TYR A 34 0.29 5.09 -10.04
N LEU A 35 0.43 4.21 -11.04
CA LEU A 35 -0.60 3.99 -12.06
C LEU A 35 -1.90 3.46 -11.42
N ALA A 36 -1.78 2.51 -10.50
CA ALA A 36 -2.92 1.94 -9.78
C ALA A 36 -3.63 2.98 -8.92
N ALA A 37 -2.89 3.82 -8.19
CA ALA A 37 -3.47 4.92 -7.42
C ALA A 37 -4.25 5.89 -8.33
N LEU A 38 -3.66 6.34 -9.44
CA LEU A 38 -4.35 7.21 -10.40
C LEU A 38 -5.62 6.56 -10.97
N SER A 39 -5.55 5.28 -11.30
CA SER A 39 -6.67 4.52 -11.85
C SER A 39 -7.84 4.43 -10.86
N ILE A 40 -7.55 4.18 -9.59
CA ILE A 40 -8.55 4.14 -8.52
C ILE A 40 -9.20 5.50 -8.30
N LEU A 41 -8.39 6.57 -8.28
CA LEU A 41 -8.87 7.93 -8.01
C LEU A 41 -9.68 8.51 -9.18
N SER A 42 -9.33 8.14 -10.41
CA SER A 42 -10.07 8.57 -11.61
C SER A 42 -11.30 7.70 -11.90
N GLY A 43 -11.34 6.47 -11.37
CA GLY A 43 -12.36 5.48 -11.71
C GLY A 43 -12.13 4.77 -13.05
N ASP A 44 -11.05 5.09 -13.78
CA ASP A 44 -10.66 4.41 -15.01
C ASP A 44 -9.53 3.41 -14.74
N THR A 45 -9.82 2.12 -14.89
CA THR A 45 -8.86 1.04 -14.66
C THR A 45 -8.33 0.40 -15.94
N LYS A 46 -8.73 0.91 -17.11
CA LYS A 46 -8.40 0.28 -18.39
C LYS A 46 -6.89 0.16 -18.60
N GLU A 47 -6.16 1.27 -18.46
CA GLU A 47 -4.70 1.28 -18.65
C GLU A 47 -3.99 0.36 -17.65
N LEU A 48 -4.42 0.36 -16.38
CA LEU A 48 -3.88 -0.53 -15.36
C LEU A 48 -4.07 -2.01 -15.71
N ASN A 49 -5.25 -2.40 -16.18
CA ASN A 49 -5.53 -3.77 -16.62
C ASN A 49 -4.65 -4.14 -17.84
N ASP A 50 -4.60 -3.28 -18.85
CA ASP A 50 -3.84 -3.50 -20.09
C ASP A 50 -2.34 -3.67 -19.80
N VAL A 51 -1.78 -2.81 -18.94
CA VAL A 51 -0.38 -2.89 -18.50
C VAL A 51 -0.11 -4.19 -17.74
N THR A 52 -0.97 -4.52 -16.76
CA THR A 52 -0.81 -5.71 -15.92
C THR A 52 -0.86 -6.99 -16.75
N GLU A 53 -1.79 -7.06 -17.71
CA GLU A 53 -1.92 -8.19 -18.63
C GLU A 53 -0.70 -8.29 -19.56
N TYR A 54 -0.26 -7.16 -20.12
CA TYR A 54 0.92 -7.13 -20.98
C TYR A 54 2.15 -7.66 -20.25
N VAL A 55 2.47 -7.12 -19.07
CA VAL A 55 3.70 -7.54 -18.36
C VAL A 55 3.63 -8.99 -17.92
N SER A 56 2.47 -9.46 -17.46
CA SER A 56 2.27 -10.85 -17.06
C SER A 56 2.45 -11.84 -18.21
N SER A 57 2.18 -11.40 -19.43
CA SER A 57 2.30 -12.23 -20.65
C SER A 57 3.67 -12.12 -21.33
N ASN A 58 4.45 -11.07 -21.03
CA ASN A 58 5.66 -10.75 -21.80
C ASN A 58 6.95 -10.69 -20.98
N CYS A 59 6.86 -10.56 -19.66
CA CYS A 59 8.00 -10.53 -18.74
C CYS A 59 8.02 -11.83 -17.90
N HIS A 60 9.13 -12.16 -17.25
CA HIS A 60 9.29 -13.45 -16.54
C HIS A 60 9.96 -13.33 -15.16
N ASP A 61 10.40 -12.13 -14.80
CA ASP A 61 11.27 -11.82 -13.68
C ASP A 61 10.56 -11.04 -12.58
N TYR A 62 9.24 -11.19 -12.49
CA TYR A 62 8.40 -10.54 -11.49
C TYR A 62 7.39 -11.53 -10.89
N ASP A 63 6.88 -11.22 -9.71
CA ASP A 63 5.82 -12.02 -9.05
C ASP A 63 4.44 -11.65 -9.64
N PHE A 64 4.12 -12.22 -10.80
CA PHE A 64 2.88 -11.88 -11.53
C PHE A 64 1.61 -12.39 -10.82
N GLU A 65 1.71 -13.47 -10.05
CA GLU A 65 0.59 -13.94 -9.24
C GLU A 65 0.27 -12.93 -8.15
N TYR A 66 1.30 -12.40 -7.48
CA TYR A 66 1.12 -11.29 -6.54
C TYR A 66 0.58 -10.03 -7.23
N LEU A 67 1.12 -9.65 -8.39
CA LEU A 67 0.68 -8.45 -9.13
C LEU A 67 -0.80 -8.52 -9.52
N LYS A 68 -1.27 -9.67 -10.00
CA LYS A 68 -2.70 -9.89 -10.33
C LYS A 68 -3.59 -9.87 -9.09
N ALA A 69 -3.09 -10.41 -7.98
CA ALA A 69 -3.78 -10.30 -6.70
C ALA A 69 -3.83 -8.84 -6.23
N GLU A 70 -2.77 -8.05 -6.38
CA GLU A 70 -2.76 -6.63 -6.05
C GLU A 70 -3.77 -5.84 -6.89
N LEU A 71 -3.79 -6.06 -8.21
CA LEU A 71 -4.78 -5.47 -9.10
C LEU A 71 -6.20 -5.72 -8.61
N THR A 72 -6.51 -6.97 -8.28
CA THR A 72 -7.85 -7.37 -7.81
C THR A 72 -8.17 -6.70 -6.47
N ALA A 73 -7.20 -6.70 -5.54
CA ALA A 73 -7.37 -6.15 -4.19
C ALA A 73 -7.68 -4.65 -4.24
N TYR A 74 -7.03 -3.93 -5.15
CA TYR A 74 -7.22 -2.49 -5.31
C TYR A 74 -8.49 -2.14 -6.08
N ARG A 75 -8.79 -2.87 -7.15
CA ARG A 75 -9.99 -2.64 -7.98
C ARG A 75 -11.27 -2.90 -7.18
N GLU A 76 -11.29 -3.98 -6.41
CA GLU A 76 -12.48 -4.45 -5.69
C GLU A 76 -12.51 -4.00 -4.22
N ASP A 77 -11.47 -3.27 -3.77
CA ASP A 77 -11.25 -2.90 -2.36
C ASP A 77 -11.32 -4.11 -1.41
N GLN A 78 -10.68 -5.21 -1.84
CA GLN A 78 -10.61 -6.49 -1.13
C GLN A 78 -9.16 -6.83 -0.74
N PRO A 79 -8.56 -6.09 0.22
CA PRO A 79 -7.16 -6.30 0.64
C PRO A 79 -6.86 -7.71 1.17
N GLN A 80 -7.88 -8.41 1.69
CA GLN A 80 -7.75 -9.73 2.30
C GLN A 80 -7.18 -10.80 1.35
N ILE A 81 -7.35 -10.64 0.03
CA ILE A 81 -6.83 -11.60 -0.95
C ILE A 81 -5.30 -11.60 -1.01
N LEU A 82 -4.64 -10.57 -0.47
CA LEU A 82 -3.19 -10.48 -0.37
C LEU A 82 -2.63 -11.20 0.86
N LEU A 83 -3.47 -11.59 1.83
CA LEU A 83 -3.00 -12.23 3.07
C LEU A 83 -2.15 -13.48 2.83
N PRO A 84 -2.52 -14.42 1.94
CA PRO A 84 -1.69 -15.61 1.70
C PRO A 84 -0.28 -15.27 1.21
N PHE A 85 -0.15 -14.24 0.37
CA PHE A 85 1.15 -13.79 -0.14
C PHE A 85 1.99 -13.12 0.96
N VAL A 86 1.36 -12.29 1.79
CA VAL A 86 2.04 -11.64 2.92
C VAL A 86 2.45 -12.67 3.97
N GLU A 87 1.60 -13.64 4.26
CA GLU A 87 1.89 -14.72 5.22
C GLU A 87 3.00 -15.64 4.71
N LYS A 88 2.98 -16.03 3.44
CA LYS A 88 4.07 -16.78 2.81
C LYS A 88 5.41 -16.02 2.86
N ARG A 89 5.41 -14.70 2.66
CA ARG A 89 6.64 -13.89 2.81
C ARG A 89 7.13 -13.84 4.26
N LEU A 90 6.22 -14.01 5.23
CA LEU A 90 6.54 -14.05 6.66
C LEU A 90 7.04 -15.43 7.13
N GLU A 91 6.72 -16.49 6.40
CA GLU A 91 7.26 -17.84 6.61
C GLU A 91 8.74 -17.89 6.21
N GLY A 92 9.64 -17.99 7.20
CA GLY A 92 11.09 -18.03 6.97
C GLY A 92 11.80 -16.69 7.14
N VAL A 93 11.08 -15.69 7.65
CA VAL A 93 11.65 -14.41 8.01
C VAL A 93 12.67 -14.54 9.12
N ARG A 94 13.85 -13.95 8.90
CA ARG A 94 14.89 -13.92 9.92
C ARG A 94 14.59 -12.85 10.98
N PRO A 95 14.77 -13.15 12.28
CA PRO A 95 14.51 -12.21 13.36
C PRO A 95 15.36 -10.93 13.34
N ASP A 96 16.47 -10.91 12.61
CA ASP A 96 17.41 -9.78 12.48
C ASP A 96 17.09 -8.85 11.31
N PHE A 97 16.20 -9.25 10.39
CA PHE A 97 15.79 -8.42 9.25
C PHE A 97 14.70 -7.40 9.67
N PRO A 98 14.63 -6.21 9.04
CA PRO A 98 13.52 -5.27 9.22
C PRO A 98 12.27 -5.82 8.55
N ASN A 99 11.37 -6.37 9.34
CA ASN A 99 10.13 -7.00 8.86
C ASN A 99 8.89 -6.20 9.24
N GLY A 100 9.07 -5.01 9.83
CA GLY A 100 7.99 -4.15 10.27
C GLY A 100 7.04 -3.82 9.14
N TYR A 101 7.54 -3.66 7.90
CA TYR A 101 6.70 -3.45 6.72
C TYR A 101 5.70 -4.59 6.49
N SER A 102 6.17 -5.83 6.40
CA SER A 102 5.32 -7.00 6.16
C SER A 102 4.38 -7.28 7.33
N PHE A 103 4.86 -7.12 8.57
CA PHE A 103 4.01 -7.27 9.75
C PHE A 103 2.92 -6.18 9.83
N MET A 104 3.27 -4.94 9.50
CA MET A 104 2.32 -3.83 9.44
C MET A 104 1.30 -4.05 8.32
N LYS A 105 1.73 -4.44 7.10
CA LYS A 105 0.82 -4.72 5.98
C LYS A 105 -0.18 -5.82 6.37
N ARG A 106 0.30 -6.91 6.99
CA ARG A 106 -0.57 -7.96 7.53
C ARG A 106 -1.56 -7.41 8.56
N ALA A 107 -1.10 -6.61 9.52
CA ALA A 107 -1.94 -6.07 10.57
C ALA A 107 -3.01 -5.10 10.06
N VAL A 108 -2.68 -4.25 9.10
CA VAL A 108 -3.64 -3.35 8.44
C VAL A 108 -4.71 -4.15 7.70
N ILE A 109 -4.32 -5.15 6.90
CA ILE A 109 -5.28 -5.99 6.17
C ILE A 109 -6.20 -6.75 7.16
N LYS A 110 -5.64 -7.36 8.20
CA LYS A 110 -6.45 -8.05 9.23
C LYS A 110 -7.35 -7.08 10.00
N GLY A 111 -6.86 -5.87 10.30
CA GLY A 111 -7.63 -4.82 10.96
C GLY A 111 -8.86 -4.36 10.15
N ARG A 112 -8.76 -4.33 8.82
CA ARG A 112 -9.90 -3.99 7.94
C ARG A 112 -11.00 -5.05 7.89
N ILE A 113 -10.69 -6.31 8.19
CA ILE A 113 -11.67 -7.41 8.25
C ILE A 113 -12.08 -7.79 9.68
N ALA A 114 -11.44 -7.20 10.69
CA ALA A 114 -11.78 -7.42 12.09
C ALA A 114 -13.22 -7.01 12.41
N THR A 115 -13.81 -7.69 13.38
CA THR A 115 -15.24 -7.59 13.73
C THR A 115 -15.53 -6.50 14.76
N SER A 116 -14.50 -6.05 15.49
CA SER A 116 -14.58 -4.94 16.44
C SER A 116 -13.40 -3.97 16.30
N GLN A 117 -13.61 -2.74 16.78
CA GLN A 117 -12.57 -1.72 16.82
C GLN A 117 -11.41 -2.14 17.75
N GLU A 118 -11.72 -2.79 18.86
CA GLU A 118 -10.75 -3.28 19.85
C GLU A 118 -9.85 -4.36 19.24
N GLU A 119 -10.43 -5.34 18.55
CA GLU A 119 -9.69 -6.40 17.85
C GLU A 119 -8.75 -5.80 16.80
N ALA A 120 -9.27 -4.88 15.98
CA ALA A 120 -8.51 -4.22 14.92
C ALA A 120 -7.33 -3.41 15.49
N ASN A 121 -7.54 -2.69 16.60
CA ASN A 121 -6.49 -1.92 17.27
C ASN A 121 -5.41 -2.83 17.85
N LEU A 122 -5.79 -3.94 18.49
CA LEU A 122 -4.84 -4.91 19.04
C LEU A 122 -3.94 -5.50 17.96
N LEU A 123 -4.48 -5.81 16.78
CA LEU A 123 -3.69 -6.29 15.64
C LEU A 123 -2.59 -5.31 15.24
N LEU A 124 -2.90 -4.01 15.22
CA LEU A 124 -1.97 -2.93 14.87
C LEU A 124 -0.95 -2.64 15.98
N ASP A 125 -1.37 -2.70 17.24
CA ASP A 125 -0.50 -2.45 18.41
C ASP A 125 0.51 -3.57 18.65
N ASN A 126 0.16 -4.81 18.30
CA ASN A 126 1.06 -5.96 18.42
C ASN A 126 2.20 -5.96 17.39
N VAL A 127 2.19 -5.05 16.40
CA VAL A 127 3.32 -4.91 15.48
C VAL A 127 4.46 -4.17 16.18
N SER A 128 5.53 -4.89 16.51
CA SER A 128 6.76 -4.29 17.02
C SER A 128 7.58 -3.70 15.86
N LEU A 129 7.89 -2.40 15.95
CA LEU A 129 8.75 -1.69 15.00
C LEU A 129 10.15 -1.56 15.60
N LYS A 130 11.17 -1.94 14.84
CA LYS A 130 12.57 -1.87 15.22
C LYS A 130 13.21 -0.58 14.73
N GLU A 131 14.42 -0.29 15.21
CA GLU A 131 15.19 0.90 14.81
C GLU A 131 15.51 0.95 13.31
N ASN A 132 15.61 -0.21 12.66
CA ASN A 132 15.86 -0.32 11.22
C ASN A 132 14.58 -0.37 10.37
N ASP A 133 13.40 -0.35 10.98
CA ASP A 133 12.15 -0.20 10.24
C ASP A 133 11.94 1.28 9.87
N PRO A 134 11.34 1.57 8.69
CA PRO A 134 11.06 2.94 8.30
C PRO A 134 10.18 3.67 9.33
N PRO A 135 10.57 4.88 9.81
CA PRO A 135 9.84 5.60 10.85
C PRO A 135 8.37 5.89 10.50
N TRP A 136 8.08 6.10 9.21
CA TRP A 136 6.73 6.38 8.71
C TRP A 136 5.75 5.22 8.89
N LEU A 137 6.21 4.00 9.22
CA LEU A 137 5.33 2.88 9.56
C LEU A 137 4.52 3.16 10.84
N ALA A 138 5.03 3.98 11.75
CA ALA A 138 4.26 4.44 12.91
C ALA A 138 3.07 5.32 12.47
N ASP A 139 3.25 6.12 11.43
CA ASP A 139 2.20 6.99 10.89
C ASP A 139 1.16 6.18 10.11
N ILE A 140 1.58 5.12 9.42
CA ILE A 140 0.66 4.11 8.85
C ILE A 140 -0.21 3.51 9.94
N ARG A 141 0.37 3.13 11.08
CA ARG A 141 -0.39 2.60 12.22
C ARG A 141 -1.44 3.61 12.67
N THR A 142 -1.06 4.88 12.84
CA THR A 142 -2.00 5.94 13.25
C THR A 142 -3.11 6.14 12.25
N LEU A 143 -2.80 6.21 10.95
CA LEU A 143 -3.79 6.43 9.90
C LEU A 143 -4.73 5.22 9.75
N ALA A 144 -4.22 3.99 9.86
CA ALA A 144 -5.05 2.78 9.86
C ALA A 144 -6.01 2.75 11.06
N LYS A 145 -5.57 3.21 12.24
CA LYS A 145 -6.47 3.35 13.41
C LYS A 145 -7.56 4.40 13.19
N ALA A 146 -7.25 5.48 12.48
CA ALA A 146 -8.26 6.47 12.10
C ALA A 146 -9.29 5.87 11.14
N GLU A 147 -8.84 5.13 10.11
CA GLU A 147 -9.71 4.41 9.18
C GLU A 147 -10.60 3.37 9.88
N ILE A 148 -10.05 2.62 10.83
CA ILE A 148 -10.82 1.68 11.64
C ILE A 148 -11.89 2.41 12.47
N ALA A 149 -11.53 3.51 13.14
CA ALA A 149 -12.47 4.30 13.92
C ALA A 149 -13.60 4.88 13.04
N HIS A 150 -13.26 5.33 11.82
CA HIS A 150 -14.22 5.74 10.81
C HIS A 150 -15.20 4.61 10.46
N ARG A 151 -14.69 3.42 10.15
CA ARG A 151 -15.49 2.22 9.82
C ARG A 151 -16.48 1.86 10.94
N PHE A 152 -16.10 2.05 12.19
CA PHE A 152 -16.96 1.81 13.36
C PHE A 152 -17.72 3.05 13.85
N SER A 153 -17.75 4.14 13.06
CA SER A 153 -18.47 5.39 13.38
C SER A 153 -18.04 6.05 14.70
N ASN A 154 -16.79 5.85 15.13
CA ASN A 154 -16.23 6.45 16.34
C ASN A 154 -15.52 7.78 16.03
N ILE A 155 -16.34 8.82 15.82
CA ILE A 155 -15.89 10.15 15.34
C ILE A 155 -14.84 10.79 16.26
N GLU A 156 -14.96 10.61 17.58
CA GLU A 156 -14.02 11.18 18.55
C GLU A 156 -12.63 10.52 18.45
N VAL A 157 -12.59 9.19 18.35
CA VAL A 157 -11.32 8.47 18.17
C VAL A 157 -10.73 8.76 16.80
N GLU A 158 -11.54 8.76 15.74
CA GLU A 158 -11.11 9.11 14.40
C GLU A 158 -10.46 10.50 14.38
N GLY A 159 -11.14 11.53 14.91
CA GLY A 159 -10.64 12.90 14.97
C GLY A 159 -9.29 13.01 15.68
N ARG A 160 -9.16 12.39 16.86
CA ARG A 160 -7.89 12.38 17.61
C ARG A 160 -6.74 11.73 16.82
N ARG A 161 -7.00 10.62 16.14
CA ARG A 161 -5.97 9.93 15.33
C ARG A 161 -5.58 10.73 14.09
N ILE A 162 -6.52 11.41 13.45
CA ILE A 162 -6.22 12.33 12.34
C ILE A 162 -5.33 13.47 12.85
N ASP A 163 -5.65 14.08 13.99
CA ASP A 163 -4.85 15.17 14.56
C ASP A 163 -3.44 14.71 14.93
N GLU A 164 -3.30 13.51 15.52
CA GLU A 164 -2.01 12.88 15.80
C GLU A 164 -1.18 12.65 14.52
N PHE A 165 -1.83 12.19 13.44
CA PHE A 165 -1.18 11.98 12.15
C PHE A 165 -0.73 13.31 11.54
N MET A 166 -1.62 14.31 11.49
CA MET A 166 -1.37 15.64 10.94
C MET A 166 -0.35 16.47 11.74
N ALA A 167 -0.11 16.13 13.01
CA ALA A 167 0.93 16.75 13.82
C ALA A 167 2.34 16.28 13.45
N LYS A 168 2.45 15.06 12.90
CA LYS A 168 3.73 14.44 12.51
C LYS A 168 4.03 14.58 11.02
N GLN A 169 2.98 14.54 10.20
CA GLN A 169 3.08 14.55 8.75
C GLN A 169 2.61 15.90 8.20
N THR A 170 3.50 16.61 7.52
CA THR A 170 3.19 17.88 6.85
C THR A 170 2.37 17.68 5.58
N MET A 171 2.41 16.48 5.00
CA MET A 171 1.69 16.09 3.79
C MET A 171 1.00 14.74 3.98
N LEU A 172 0.07 14.42 3.09
CA LEU A 172 -0.48 13.07 2.99
C LEU A 172 0.60 12.07 2.55
N LEU A 173 0.41 10.78 2.82
CA LEU A 173 1.35 9.75 2.37
C LEU A 173 1.42 9.73 0.84
N GLU A 174 2.60 9.39 0.33
CA GLU A 174 2.78 9.16 -1.09
C GLU A 174 1.79 8.11 -1.61
N PRO A 175 1.28 8.27 -2.85
CA PRO A 175 0.26 7.38 -3.41
C PRO A 175 0.63 5.90 -3.38
N ASP A 176 1.89 5.54 -3.63
CA ASP A 176 2.36 4.16 -3.58
C ASP A 176 2.35 3.59 -2.17
N ILE A 177 2.74 4.36 -1.16
CA ILE A 177 2.66 3.97 0.25
C ILE A 177 1.19 3.79 0.65
N ALA A 178 0.35 4.79 0.39
CA ALA A 178 -1.07 4.75 0.72
C ALA A 178 -1.79 3.58 0.04
N LEU A 179 -1.44 3.29 -1.22
CA LEU A 179 -1.96 2.14 -1.96
C LEU A 179 -1.49 0.83 -1.33
N ASN A 180 -0.19 0.68 -1.05
CA ASN A 180 0.40 -0.55 -0.50
C ASN A 180 -0.18 -0.98 0.85
N PHE A 181 -0.69 -0.03 1.64
CA PHE A 181 -1.38 -0.28 2.90
C PHE A 181 -2.91 -0.21 2.77
N HIS A 182 -3.45 -0.06 1.56
CA HIS A 182 -4.89 0.05 1.29
C HIS A 182 -5.57 1.19 2.07
N LEU A 183 -4.84 2.29 2.27
CA LEU A 183 -5.31 3.50 2.94
C LEU A 183 -5.62 4.63 1.94
N LEU A 184 -5.33 4.45 0.64
CA LEU A 184 -5.51 5.47 -0.39
C LEU A 184 -6.92 6.09 -0.36
N ARG A 185 -7.99 5.27 -0.43
CA ARG A 185 -9.37 5.78 -0.44
C ARG A 185 -9.72 6.56 0.82
N TYR A 186 -9.30 6.06 1.99
CA TYR A 186 -9.53 6.74 3.26
C TYR A 186 -8.76 8.06 3.33
N GLN A 187 -7.48 8.04 2.93
CA GLN A 187 -6.62 9.23 2.90
C GLN A 187 -7.23 10.37 2.07
N GLU A 188 -7.88 10.07 0.95
CA GLU A 188 -8.54 11.06 0.10
C GLU A 188 -9.64 11.83 0.83
N THR A 189 -10.34 11.19 1.77
CA THR A 189 -11.37 11.84 2.61
C THR A 189 -10.77 12.92 3.52
N LEU A 190 -9.46 12.86 3.77
CA LEU A 190 -8.75 13.80 4.65
C LEU A 190 -8.26 15.06 3.91
N LYS A 191 -8.24 15.06 2.57
CA LYS A 191 -7.74 16.19 1.75
C LYS A 191 -8.31 17.55 2.15
N PRO A 192 -9.63 17.70 2.38
CA PRO A 192 -10.19 19.00 2.77
C PRO A 192 -9.53 19.59 4.02
N ARG A 193 -9.16 18.74 5.00
CA ARG A 193 -8.51 19.20 6.24
C ARG A 193 -7.08 19.70 6.03
N PHE A 194 -6.37 19.18 5.03
CA PHE A 194 -5.03 19.64 4.67
C PHE A 194 -5.05 20.92 3.84
N GLN A 195 -6.11 21.15 3.06
CA GLN A 195 -6.27 22.35 2.23
C GLN A 195 -6.74 23.57 3.02
N THR A 196 -7.29 23.37 4.22
CA THR A 196 -7.78 24.44 5.11
C THR A 196 -6.75 24.88 6.17
N LYS A 197 -5.58 24.24 6.24
CA LYS A 197 -4.45 24.69 7.06
C LYS A 197 -3.65 25.76 6.32
#